data_AF-A0A0D7AP64-F1
#
_entry.id   AF-A0A0D7AP64-F1
#
_cell.length_a   1.000
_cell.length_b   1.000
_cell.length_c   1.000
_cell.angle_alpha   90.00
_cell.angle_beta   90.00
_cell.angle_gamma   90.00
#
_symmetry.space_group_name_H-M   'P 1'
#
loop_
_entity.id
_entity.type
_entity.pdbx_description
1 polymer ?
#
loop_
_entity_poly.entity_id
_entity_poly.type
_entity_poly.pdbx_seq_one_letter_code
_entity_poly.pdbx_strand_id
1 'polypeptide(L)'
;MNFDNPRARQPLRAPWTLERLQFERSVAIGASIDLSSHAAYSSALQSYLAFCRSHNLPVDPTPNTLSFFVVYMSHHIKPSSVNSYLSGICSQLEPFFPDVRHTRSTQLVRRTLTGCLKLYSSPTTRKRPLCRQELLHLADAFPHAESFDNALWWAQLLVGFYGLLRLGELVVPDSVSLRDHRKLIRRLSVVLHDAAFSFLLPGHKADRFFDGTKLGIPPSIIQGIGRWSSDAFKIYICTHPVILANILHATAH
;
A
#
# COMPACT_ATOMS: atom_id res chain seq x y z
N MET A 1 -38.71 22.20 -14.48
CA MET A 1 -38.49 21.21 -15.55
C MET A 1 -38.66 19.84 -14.93
N ASN A 2 -39.71 19.08 -15.31
CA ASN A 2 -39.88 17.70 -14.86
C ASN A 2 -38.93 16.80 -15.66
N PHE A 3 -37.95 16.21 -14.98
CA PHE A 3 -36.96 15.28 -15.54
C PHE A 3 -37.36 13.82 -15.35
N ASP A 4 -38.66 13.53 -15.23
CA ASP A 4 -39.12 12.16 -15.05
C ASP A 4 -39.03 11.41 -16.37
N ASN A 5 -37.94 10.67 -16.53
CA ASN A 5 -37.78 9.71 -17.61
C ASN A 5 -38.63 8.45 -17.28
N PRO A 6 -39.73 8.20 -17.99
CA PRO A 6 -40.65 7.09 -17.68
C PRO A 6 -40.04 5.70 -17.89
N ARG A 7 -38.80 5.61 -18.42
CA ARG A 7 -38.06 4.36 -18.59
C ARG A 7 -37.05 4.09 -17.47
N ALA A 8 -36.87 5.02 -16.52
CA ALA A 8 -35.93 4.85 -15.42
C ALA A 8 -36.53 3.93 -14.35
N ARG A 9 -36.10 2.65 -14.34
CA ARG A 9 -36.46 1.67 -13.30
C ARG A 9 -35.66 1.88 -12.00
N GLN A 10 -35.49 3.12 -11.57
CA GLN A 10 -34.79 3.37 -10.30
C GLN A 10 -35.74 3.08 -9.14
N PRO A 11 -35.34 2.28 -8.15
CA PRO A 11 -36.15 2.07 -6.96
C PRO A 11 -36.35 3.41 -6.25
N LEU A 12 -37.54 3.61 -5.66
CA LEU A 12 -37.82 4.77 -4.82
C LEU A 12 -36.83 4.81 -3.66
N ARG A 13 -36.02 5.87 -3.59
CA ARG A 13 -35.07 6.11 -2.51
C ARG A 13 -35.55 7.32 -1.73
N ALA A 14 -35.76 7.16 -0.42
CA ALA A 14 -36.07 8.29 0.44
C ALA A 14 -34.90 9.30 0.43
N PRO A 15 -35.17 10.61 0.32
CA PRO A 15 -34.12 11.61 0.37
C PRO A 15 -33.45 11.62 1.75
N TRP A 16 -32.13 11.73 1.77
CA TRP A 16 -31.36 11.91 3.00
C TRP A 16 -31.33 13.39 3.40
N THR A 17 -31.28 13.66 4.70
CA THR A 17 -31.04 15.02 5.21
C THR A 17 -29.62 15.48 4.86
N LEU A 18 -29.39 16.80 4.84
CA LEU A 18 -28.06 17.36 4.57
C LEU A 18 -27.02 16.87 5.59
N GLU A 19 -27.40 16.79 6.86
CA GLU A 19 -26.55 16.27 7.94
C GLU A 19 -26.15 14.81 7.68
N ARG A 20 -27.10 13.98 7.26
CA ARG A 20 -26.84 12.58 6.92
C ARG A 20 -25.89 12.46 5.74
N LEU A 21 -26.07 13.27 4.70
CA LEU A 21 -25.17 13.33 3.54
C LEU A 21 -23.75 13.71 3.95
N GLN A 22 -23.60 14.71 4.82
CA GLN A 22 -22.29 15.15 5.31
C GLN A 22 -21.61 14.08 6.16
N PHE A 23 -22.35 13.43 7.06
CA PHE A 23 -21.84 12.34 7.89
C PHE A 23 -21.37 11.15 7.05
N GLU A 24 -22.22 10.65 6.15
CA GLU A 24 -21.89 9.51 5.28
C GLU A 24 -20.70 9.82 4.36
N ARG A 25 -20.61 11.06 3.85
CA ARG A 25 -19.45 11.52 3.08
C ARG A 25 -18.17 11.46 3.93
N SER A 26 -18.20 11.92 5.18
CA SER A 26 -17.04 11.87 6.08
C SER A 26 -16.61 10.44 6.37
N VAL A 27 -17.56 9.53 6.59
CA VAL A 27 -17.28 8.09 6.77
C VAL A 27 -16.64 7.50 5.52
N ALA A 28 -17.17 7.78 4.34
CA ALA A 28 -16.64 7.30 3.06
C ALA A 28 -15.22 7.82 2.78
N ILE A 29 -14.96 9.10 3.05
CA ILE A 29 -13.62 9.69 2.93
C ILE A 29 -12.65 9.01 3.91
N GLY A 30 -13.06 8.80 5.16
CA GLY A 30 -12.24 8.07 6.15
C GLY A 30 -11.90 6.64 5.71
N ALA A 31 -12.87 5.93 5.14
CA ALA A 31 -12.68 4.58 4.63
C ALA A 31 -11.79 4.50 3.37
N SER A 32 -11.58 5.62 2.66
CA SER A 32 -10.74 5.67 1.46
C SER A 32 -9.24 5.57 1.76
N ILE A 33 -8.84 5.79 3.01
CA ILE A 33 -7.44 5.78 3.43
C ILE A 33 -7.19 4.56 4.32
N ASP A 34 -6.18 3.78 3.97
CA ASP A 34 -5.77 2.64 4.79
C ASP A 34 -5.25 3.08 6.17
N LEU A 35 -5.48 2.28 7.23
CA LEU A 35 -5.01 2.55 8.60
C LEU A 35 -3.50 2.87 8.64
N SER A 36 -2.68 2.11 7.90
CA SER A 36 -1.23 2.35 7.85
C SER A 36 -0.88 3.66 7.15
N SER A 37 -1.65 4.04 6.13
CA SER A 37 -1.48 5.31 5.41
C SER A 37 -1.92 6.48 6.26
N HIS A 38 -3.03 6.33 7.01
CA HIS A 38 -3.49 7.31 7.98
C HIS A 38 -2.43 7.55 9.06
N ALA A 39 -1.86 6.50 9.64
CA ALA A 39 -0.77 6.61 10.62
C ALA A 39 0.46 7.34 10.06
N ALA A 40 0.87 7.02 8.82
CA ALA A 40 1.97 7.71 8.15
C ALA A 40 1.66 9.20 7.90
N TYR A 41 0.42 9.54 7.52
CA TYR A 41 0.00 10.92 7.30
C TYR A 41 -0.06 11.70 8.61
N SER A 42 -0.53 11.10 9.70
CA SER A 42 -0.48 11.70 11.03
C SER A 42 0.96 11.98 11.47
N SER A 43 1.89 11.06 11.24
CA SER A 43 3.32 11.27 11.52
C SER A 43 3.91 12.43 10.69
N ALA A 44 3.54 12.54 9.41
CA ALA A 44 3.96 13.65 8.55
C ALA A 44 3.40 14.99 9.05
N LEU A 45 2.12 15.04 9.46
CA LEU A 45 1.51 16.24 10.03
C LEU A 45 2.21 16.64 11.33
N GLN A 46 2.47 15.70 12.24
CA GLN A 46 3.18 16.01 13.49
C GLN A 46 4.58 16.56 13.24
N SER A 47 5.29 16.05 12.23
CA SER A 47 6.59 16.59 11.80
C SER A 47 6.48 18.02 11.32
N TYR A 48 5.43 18.35 10.56
CA TYR A 48 5.15 19.70 10.09
C TYR A 48 4.77 20.65 11.23
N LEU A 49 3.91 20.22 12.15
CA LEU A 49 3.52 21.02 13.32
C LEU A 49 4.71 21.28 14.25
N ALA A 50 5.61 20.30 14.43
CA ALA A 50 6.84 20.48 15.17
C ALA A 50 7.74 21.54 14.50
N PHE A 51 7.91 21.48 13.18
CA PHE A 51 8.63 22.48 12.40
C PHE A 51 8.00 23.89 12.54
N CYS A 52 6.69 24.02 12.38
CA CYS A 52 6.01 25.31 12.53
C CYS A 52 6.24 25.89 13.93
N ARG A 53 6.13 25.06 14.98
CA ARG A 53 6.37 25.49 16.37
C ARG A 53 7.83 25.88 16.61
N SER A 54 8.80 25.09 16.15
CA SER A 54 10.22 25.38 16.39
C SER A 54 10.71 26.63 15.66
N HIS A 55 10.07 27.00 14.54
CA HIS A 55 10.41 28.17 13.75
C HIS A 55 9.46 29.36 13.96
N ASN A 56 8.53 29.27 14.92
CA ASN A 56 7.50 30.29 15.17
C ASN A 56 6.72 30.70 13.90
N LEU A 57 6.42 29.72 13.04
CA LEU A 57 5.64 29.91 11.82
C LEU A 57 4.17 29.53 12.03
N PRO A 58 3.23 30.18 11.32
CA PRO A 58 1.84 29.75 11.32
C PRO A 58 1.70 28.33 10.75
N VAL A 59 0.66 27.62 11.18
CA VAL A 59 0.35 26.27 10.68
C VAL A 59 -0.14 26.31 9.23
N ASP A 60 -0.70 27.45 8.78
CA ASP A 60 -1.18 27.64 7.42
C ASP A 60 -0.11 27.24 6.37
N PRO A 61 -0.38 26.19 5.56
CA PRO A 61 0.57 25.65 4.60
C PRO A 61 0.66 26.54 3.36
N THR A 62 1.29 27.71 3.50
CA THR A 62 1.59 28.63 2.38
C THR A 62 2.70 28.09 1.46
N PRO A 63 2.86 28.62 0.23
CA PRO A 63 3.96 28.20 -0.65
C PRO A 63 5.34 28.37 0.02
N ASN A 64 5.51 29.44 0.79
CA ASN A 64 6.74 29.71 1.54
C ASN A 64 6.93 28.68 2.65
N THR A 65 5.93 28.49 3.53
CA THR A 65 6.00 27.56 4.66
C THR A 65 6.32 26.14 4.20
N LEU A 66 5.63 25.65 3.15
CA LEU A 66 5.89 24.33 2.59
C LEU A 66 7.28 24.24 1.94
N SER A 67 7.74 25.29 1.24
CA SER A 67 9.08 25.29 0.65
C SER A 67 10.18 25.26 1.70
N PHE A 68 10.04 26.01 2.80
CA PHE A 68 10.98 25.99 3.92
C PHE A 68 10.99 24.63 4.61
N PHE A 69 9.82 24.05 4.86
CA PHE A 69 9.70 22.70 5.39
C PHE A 69 10.42 21.68 4.51
N VAL A 70 10.28 21.79 3.17
CA VAL A 70 10.97 20.90 2.22
C VAL A 70 12.48 20.99 2.38
N VAL A 71 13.04 22.21 2.40
CA VAL A 71 14.49 22.41 2.56
C VAL A 71 14.96 21.86 3.89
N TYR A 72 14.29 22.25 4.99
CA TYR A 72 14.63 21.82 6.34
C TYR A 72 14.63 20.30 6.47
N MET A 73 13.52 19.64 6.14
CA MET A 73 13.40 18.19 6.28
C MET A 73 14.32 17.42 5.35
N SER A 74 14.65 17.95 4.17
CA SER A 74 15.57 17.29 3.23
C SER A 74 17.02 17.20 3.74
N HIS A 75 17.39 17.98 4.77
CA HIS A 75 18.66 17.82 5.47
C HIS A 75 18.65 16.68 6.49
N HIS A 76 17.48 16.27 6.97
CA HIS A 76 17.32 15.28 8.02
C HIS A 76 16.87 13.91 7.49
N ILE A 77 16.10 13.89 6.39
CA ILE A 77 15.60 12.67 5.76
C ILE A 77 15.69 12.77 4.23
N LYS A 78 15.55 11.65 3.54
CA LYS A 78 15.58 11.61 2.07
C LYS A 78 14.50 12.52 1.47
N PRO A 79 14.80 13.34 0.45
CA PRO A 79 13.82 14.21 -0.20
C PRO A 79 12.61 13.46 -0.78
N SER A 80 12.79 12.20 -1.19
CA SER A 80 11.68 11.33 -1.60
C SER A 80 10.68 11.08 -0.46
N SER A 81 11.17 10.94 0.77
CA SER A 81 10.33 10.81 1.98
C SER A 81 9.65 12.13 2.31
N VAL A 82 10.34 13.26 2.13
CA VAL A 82 9.75 14.61 2.27
C VAL A 82 8.57 14.79 1.31
N ASN A 83 8.68 14.32 0.07
CA ASN A 83 7.55 14.36 -0.88
C ASN A 83 6.34 13.52 -0.41
N SER A 84 6.60 12.37 0.21
CA SER A 84 5.54 11.58 0.85
C SER A 84 4.93 12.33 2.04
N TYR A 85 5.74 13.02 2.84
CA TYR A 85 5.27 13.84 3.96
C TYR A 85 4.36 14.97 3.48
N LEU A 86 4.73 15.70 2.42
CA LEU A 86 3.87 16.72 1.81
C LEU A 86 2.51 16.16 1.40
N SER A 87 2.45 14.90 0.95
CA SER A 87 1.18 14.23 0.61
C SER A 87 0.31 14.00 1.83
N GLY A 88 0.91 13.52 2.93
CA GLY A 88 0.19 13.33 4.19
C GLY A 88 -0.26 14.65 4.81
N ILE A 89 0.60 15.67 4.81
CA ILE A 89 0.30 17.01 5.30
C ILE A 89 -0.89 17.60 4.53
N CYS A 90 -0.86 17.58 3.20
CA CYS A 90 -1.98 18.06 2.39
C CYS A 90 -3.26 17.29 2.71
N SER A 91 -3.20 15.96 2.78
CA SER A 91 -4.38 15.13 3.05
C SER A 91 -5.02 15.41 4.41
N GLN A 92 -4.21 15.72 5.43
CA GLN A 92 -4.70 15.97 6.80
C GLN A 92 -5.17 17.43 6.99
N LEU A 93 -4.55 18.38 6.28
CA LEU A 93 -4.86 19.81 6.40
C LEU A 93 -5.96 20.28 5.45
N GLU A 94 -6.26 19.55 4.38
CA GLU A 94 -7.27 19.91 3.36
C GLU A 94 -8.66 20.26 3.93
N PRO A 95 -9.19 19.59 4.98
CA PRO A 95 -10.46 20.00 5.59
C PRO A 95 -10.45 21.41 6.20
N PHE A 96 -9.28 21.91 6.61
CA PHE A 96 -9.10 23.22 7.25
C PHE A 96 -8.53 24.27 6.27
N PHE A 97 -7.75 23.81 5.29
CA PHE A 97 -7.08 24.62 4.28
C PHE A 97 -7.37 24.02 2.89
N PRO A 98 -8.54 24.30 2.28
CA PRO A 98 -8.98 23.66 1.04
C PRO A 98 -7.99 23.78 -0.12
N ASP A 99 -7.24 24.89 -0.17
CA ASP A 99 -6.27 25.16 -1.23
C ASP A 99 -4.89 24.53 -1.00
N VAL A 100 -4.68 23.76 0.07
CA VAL A 100 -3.36 23.20 0.42
C VAL A 100 -2.74 22.37 -0.71
N ARG A 101 -3.56 21.63 -1.47
CA ARG A 101 -3.09 20.86 -2.63
C ARG A 101 -2.63 21.76 -3.77
N HIS A 102 -3.36 22.83 -4.03
CA HIS A 102 -2.96 23.85 -5.01
C HIS A 102 -1.65 24.51 -4.56
N THR A 103 -1.55 24.90 -3.29
CA THR A 103 -0.35 25.49 -2.71
C THR A 103 0.87 24.59 -2.84
N ARG A 104 0.74 23.29 -2.55
CA ARG A 104 1.80 22.29 -2.78
C ARG A 104 2.21 22.23 -4.25
N SER A 105 1.27 22.38 -5.18
CA SER A 105 1.52 22.28 -6.62
C SER A 105 2.16 23.54 -7.22
N THR A 106 2.24 24.64 -6.47
CA THR A 106 2.90 25.89 -6.87
C THR A 106 4.36 25.66 -7.28
N GLN A 107 4.81 26.42 -8.27
CA GLN A 107 6.14 26.29 -8.84
C GLN A 107 7.27 26.44 -7.82
N LEU A 108 7.09 27.29 -6.80
CA LEU A 108 8.04 27.44 -5.69
C LEU A 108 8.30 26.10 -4.99
N VAL A 109 7.25 25.46 -4.45
CA VAL A 109 7.37 24.18 -3.73
C VAL A 109 7.93 23.08 -4.64
N ARG A 110 7.46 22.99 -5.89
CA ARG A 110 7.92 21.99 -6.85
C ARG A 110 9.40 22.15 -7.20
N ARG A 111 9.86 23.38 -7.45
CA ARG A 111 11.27 23.66 -7.77
C ARG A 111 12.16 23.42 -6.55
N THR A 112 11.71 23.81 -5.36
CA THR A 112 12.44 23.55 -4.11
C THR A 112 12.62 22.05 -3.88
N LEU A 113 11.55 21.26 -4.00
CA LEU A 113 11.63 19.80 -3.89
C LEU A 113 12.54 19.20 -4.96
N THR A 114 12.46 19.67 -6.20
CA THR A 114 13.35 19.24 -7.30
C THR A 114 14.81 19.56 -6.99
N GLY A 115 15.09 20.74 -6.43
CA GLY A 115 16.42 21.14 -5.97
C GLY A 115 16.94 20.20 -4.88
N CYS A 116 16.14 19.96 -3.83
CA CYS A 116 16.50 19.04 -2.76
C CYS A 116 16.73 17.60 -3.27
N LEU A 117 15.91 17.13 -4.21
CA LEU A 117 16.13 15.83 -4.86
C LEU A 117 17.48 15.79 -5.58
N LYS A 118 17.90 16.84 -6.27
CA LYS A 118 19.21 16.89 -6.94
C LYS A 118 20.38 16.96 -5.95
N LEU A 119 20.21 17.68 -4.84
CA LEU A 119 21.27 17.93 -3.87
C LEU A 119 21.48 16.76 -2.89
N TYR A 120 20.40 16.11 -2.45
CA TYR A 120 20.43 15.19 -1.30
C TYR A 120 19.90 13.78 -1.60
N SER A 121 19.49 13.48 -2.84
CA SER A 121 19.10 12.10 -3.16
C SER A 121 20.32 11.19 -3.20
N SER A 122 20.13 10.00 -2.64
CA SER A 122 21.09 8.89 -2.74
C SER A 122 20.44 7.72 -3.49
N PRO A 123 21.24 6.92 -4.22
CA PRO A 123 20.76 5.69 -4.84
C PRO A 123 20.06 4.77 -3.83
N THR A 124 19.06 4.03 -4.30
CA THR A 124 18.39 3.03 -3.48
C THR A 124 19.22 1.76 -3.43
N THR A 125 19.71 1.38 -2.25
CA THR A 125 20.36 0.09 -2.03
C THR A 125 19.32 -1.02 -2.10
N ARG A 126 19.42 -1.89 -3.11
CA ARG A 126 18.51 -3.03 -3.28
C ARG A 126 19.18 -4.30 -2.75
N LYS A 127 18.46 -5.09 -1.95
CA LYS A 127 18.92 -6.43 -1.56
C LYS A 127 18.87 -7.37 -2.77
N ARG A 128 19.77 -8.36 -2.81
CA ARG A 128 19.74 -9.44 -3.80
C ARG A 128 18.41 -10.21 -3.67
N PRO A 129 17.78 -10.61 -4.78
CA PRO A 129 16.62 -11.50 -4.72
C PRO A 129 17.01 -12.86 -4.14
N LEU A 130 16.11 -13.45 -3.34
CA LEU A 130 16.22 -14.83 -2.87
C LEU A 130 16.04 -15.79 -4.06
N CYS A 131 16.81 -16.88 -4.11
CA CYS A 131 16.76 -17.87 -5.18
C CYS A 131 16.23 -19.22 -4.68
N ARG A 132 15.68 -20.04 -5.58
CA ARG A 132 15.15 -21.37 -5.23
C ARG A 132 16.20 -22.30 -4.64
N GLN A 133 17.44 -22.23 -5.13
CA GLN A 133 18.55 -23.04 -4.61
C GLN A 133 18.80 -22.79 -3.13
N GLU A 134 18.65 -21.54 -2.68
CA GLU A 134 18.80 -21.19 -1.27
C GLU A 134 17.67 -21.76 -0.42
N LEU A 135 16.45 -21.81 -0.95
CA LEU A 135 15.35 -22.50 -0.28
C LEU A 135 15.61 -24.00 -0.16
N LEU A 136 16.17 -24.64 -1.19
CA LEU A 136 16.52 -26.06 -1.13
C LEU A 136 17.60 -26.32 -0.06
N HIS A 137 18.62 -25.48 0.02
CA HIS A 137 19.64 -25.60 1.07
C HIS A 137 19.06 -25.38 2.47
N LEU A 138 18.10 -24.48 2.62
CA LEU A 138 17.42 -24.25 3.91
C LEU A 138 16.46 -25.40 4.26
N ALA A 139 15.87 -26.07 3.27
CA ALA A 139 14.87 -27.12 3.50
C ALA A 139 15.39 -28.25 4.39
N ASP A 140 16.70 -28.54 4.35
CA ASP A 140 17.36 -29.55 5.18
C ASP A 140 17.47 -29.15 6.66
N ALA A 141 17.35 -27.85 6.98
CA ALA A 141 17.36 -27.32 8.34
C ALA A 141 15.95 -27.19 8.96
N PHE A 142 14.89 -27.20 8.14
CA PHE A 142 13.49 -27.13 8.58
C PHE A 142 12.65 -28.42 8.47
N PRO A 143 13.19 -29.64 8.21
CA PRO A 143 12.35 -30.83 7.99
C PRO A 143 11.76 -31.35 9.31
N HIS A 144 12.29 -30.92 10.46
CA HIS A 144 11.86 -31.32 11.80
C HIS A 144 11.59 -30.06 12.62
N ALA A 145 10.59 -29.27 12.23
CA ALA A 145 10.17 -28.11 13.00
C ALA A 145 9.57 -28.56 14.36
N GLU A 146 10.44 -28.90 15.31
CA GLU A 146 10.09 -29.23 16.70
C GLU A 146 9.43 -28.04 17.41
N SER A 147 9.64 -26.83 16.88
CA SER A 147 9.02 -25.59 17.32
C SER A 147 8.00 -25.09 16.30
N PHE A 148 6.84 -24.66 16.83
CA PHE A 148 5.82 -23.94 16.08
C PHE A 148 6.39 -22.74 15.32
N ASP A 149 7.32 -22.00 15.92
CA ASP A 149 7.89 -20.78 15.31
C ASP A 149 8.74 -21.11 14.08
N ASN A 150 9.47 -22.23 14.10
CA ASN A 150 10.24 -22.70 12.94
C ASN A 150 9.31 -23.14 11.81
N ALA A 151 8.23 -23.84 12.13
CA ALA A 151 7.22 -24.25 11.15
C ALA A 151 6.52 -23.03 10.54
N LEU A 152 6.14 -22.06 11.38
CA LEU A 152 5.48 -20.83 10.96
C LEU A 152 6.39 -19.98 10.07
N TRP A 153 7.65 -19.79 10.47
CA TRP A 153 8.62 -19.03 9.67
C TRP A 153 8.87 -19.70 8.32
N TRP A 154 9.04 -21.02 8.30
CA TRP A 154 9.22 -21.78 7.07
C TRP A 154 8.00 -21.65 6.15
N ALA A 155 6.80 -21.77 6.70
CA ALA A 155 5.56 -21.56 5.96
C ALA A 155 5.47 -20.13 5.40
N GLN A 156 5.77 -19.10 6.19
CA GLN A 156 5.78 -17.70 5.74
C GLN A 156 6.79 -17.46 4.61
N LEU A 157 7.99 -18.04 4.72
CA LEU A 157 9.03 -17.91 3.69
C LEU A 157 8.58 -18.54 2.37
N LEU A 158 8.08 -19.78 2.40
CA LEU A 158 7.63 -20.48 1.19
C LEU A 158 6.40 -19.80 0.57
N VAL A 159 5.41 -19.42 1.38
CA VAL A 159 4.22 -18.72 0.92
C VAL A 159 4.57 -17.36 0.34
N GLY A 160 5.48 -16.61 0.98
CA GLY A 160 5.97 -15.34 0.48
C GLY A 160 6.72 -15.47 -0.85
N PHE A 161 7.61 -16.47 -0.97
CA PHE A 161 8.43 -16.72 -2.15
C PHE A 161 7.60 -17.21 -3.35
N TYR A 162 6.76 -18.24 -3.16
CA TYR A 162 5.97 -18.84 -4.23
C TYR A 162 4.69 -18.07 -4.53
N GLY A 163 4.05 -17.48 -3.51
CA GLY A 163 2.88 -16.61 -3.66
C GLY A 163 3.22 -15.18 -4.05
N LEU A 164 4.50 -14.80 -4.02
CA LEU A 164 5.02 -13.47 -4.34
C LEU A 164 4.36 -12.39 -3.49
N LEU A 165 4.09 -12.74 -2.23
CA LEU A 165 3.37 -11.91 -1.29
C LEU A 165 4.29 -10.90 -0.62
N ARG A 166 3.75 -9.72 -0.34
CA ARG A 166 4.41 -8.71 0.48
C ARG A 166 4.32 -9.13 1.95
N LEU A 167 5.27 -8.65 2.75
CA LEU A 167 5.27 -8.91 4.20
C LEU A 167 3.93 -8.55 4.85
N GLY A 168 3.34 -7.40 4.51
CA GLY A 168 2.04 -6.97 5.05
C GLY A 168 0.83 -7.82 4.63
N GLU A 169 1.01 -8.79 3.73
CA GLU A 169 -0.01 -9.77 3.35
C GLU A 169 0.19 -11.10 4.10
N LEU A 170 1.40 -11.35 4.64
CA LEU A 170 1.80 -12.59 5.31
C LEU A 170 1.63 -12.52 6.83
N VAL A 171 1.80 -11.33 7.41
CA VAL A 171 1.87 -11.15 8.87
C VAL A 171 0.89 -10.09 9.36
N VAL A 172 0.58 -10.19 10.65
CA VAL A 172 -0.23 -9.21 11.37
C VAL A 172 0.69 -8.14 11.97
N PRO A 173 0.37 -6.85 11.86
CA PRO A 173 1.13 -5.80 12.52
C PRO A 173 1.16 -5.97 14.04
N ASP A 174 2.32 -5.72 14.66
CA ASP A 174 2.47 -5.71 16.12
C ASP A 174 1.55 -4.67 16.76
N SER A 175 1.51 -3.47 16.16
CA SER A 175 0.63 -2.38 16.60
C SER A 175 -0.83 -2.72 16.39
N VAL A 176 -1.58 -2.83 17.49
CA VAL A 176 -3.00 -3.22 17.50
C VAL A 176 -3.86 -2.27 16.66
N SER A 177 -3.55 -0.97 16.65
CA SER A 177 -4.31 0.05 15.90
C SER A 177 -4.20 -0.10 14.38
N LEU A 178 -3.21 -0.87 13.89
CA LEU A 178 -3.00 -1.13 12.46
C LEU A 178 -3.59 -2.46 12.01
N ARG A 179 -4.16 -3.26 12.93
CA ARG A 179 -4.71 -4.58 12.60
C ARG A 179 -6.07 -4.43 11.95
N ASP A 180 -6.21 -5.01 10.76
CA ASP A 180 -7.48 -5.08 10.04
C ASP A 180 -7.83 -6.54 9.73
N HIS A 181 -8.83 -7.06 10.44
CA HIS A 181 -9.30 -8.45 10.30
C HIS A 181 -9.79 -8.77 8.89
N ARG A 182 -10.21 -7.75 8.12
CA ARG A 182 -10.66 -7.93 6.72
C ARG A 182 -9.51 -8.32 5.79
N LYS A 183 -8.27 -8.08 6.19
CA LYS A 183 -7.07 -8.39 5.39
C LYS A 183 -6.42 -9.72 5.74
N LEU A 184 -6.89 -10.39 6.79
CA LEU A 184 -6.31 -11.65 7.25
C LEU A 184 -6.68 -12.81 6.33
N ILE A 185 -5.67 -13.54 5.85
CA ILE A 185 -5.87 -14.81 5.16
C ILE A 185 -6.57 -15.77 6.12
N ARG A 186 -7.74 -16.26 5.72
CA ARG A 186 -8.53 -17.18 6.55
C ARG A 186 -8.04 -18.61 6.35
N ARG A 187 -7.77 -19.34 7.43
CA ARG A 187 -7.45 -20.78 7.38
C ARG A 187 -8.48 -21.59 6.60
N LEU A 188 -9.77 -21.25 6.76
CA LEU A 188 -10.87 -21.93 6.08
C LEU A 188 -10.89 -21.71 4.56
N SER A 189 -10.09 -20.78 4.03
CA SER A 189 -9.94 -20.59 2.58
C SER A 189 -8.92 -21.52 1.94
N VAL A 190 -8.15 -22.27 2.74
CA VAL A 190 -7.12 -23.16 2.24
C VAL A 190 -7.76 -24.39 1.59
N VAL A 191 -7.40 -24.64 0.33
CA VAL A 191 -7.77 -25.83 -0.43
C VAL A 191 -6.48 -26.55 -0.81
N LEU A 192 -6.39 -27.82 -0.43
CA LEU A 192 -5.26 -28.69 -0.75
C LEU A 192 -5.50 -29.38 -2.09
N HIS A 193 -4.43 -29.51 -2.87
CA HIS A 193 -4.36 -30.22 -4.14
C HIS A 193 -3.18 -31.21 -4.08
N ASP A 194 -3.06 -32.11 -5.05
CA ASP A 194 -2.05 -33.18 -5.02
C ASP A 194 -0.61 -32.69 -4.90
N ALA A 195 -0.29 -31.54 -5.52
CA ALA A 195 1.07 -30.96 -5.55
C ALA A 195 1.13 -29.50 -5.08
N ALA A 196 0.01 -28.95 -4.60
CA ALA A 196 -0.10 -27.53 -4.27
C ALA A 196 -1.18 -27.28 -3.22
N PHE A 197 -1.21 -26.06 -2.69
CA PHE A 197 -2.39 -25.56 -1.99
C PHE A 197 -2.70 -24.16 -2.50
N SER A 198 -3.96 -23.77 -2.34
CA SER A 198 -4.48 -22.46 -2.72
C SER A 198 -5.23 -21.84 -1.56
N PHE A 199 -5.30 -20.52 -1.51
CA PHE A 199 -6.05 -19.79 -0.51
C PHE A 199 -6.56 -18.46 -1.07
N LEU A 200 -7.55 -17.88 -0.40
CA LEU A 200 -8.09 -16.57 -0.74
C LEU A 200 -7.24 -15.47 -0.08
N LEU A 201 -6.65 -14.60 -0.88
CA LEU A 201 -6.07 -13.37 -0.38
C LEU A 201 -7.17 -12.29 -0.33
N PRO A 202 -7.57 -11.78 0.86
CA PRO A 202 -8.73 -10.89 0.99
C PRO A 202 -8.56 -9.51 0.34
N GLY A 203 -7.32 -9.05 0.20
CA GLY A 203 -7.03 -7.75 -0.40
C GLY A 203 -5.53 -7.53 -0.46
N HIS A 204 -5.12 -6.69 -1.40
CA HIS A 204 -3.73 -6.27 -1.56
C HIS A 204 -3.67 -4.83 -2.02
N LYS A 205 -2.49 -4.19 -1.96
CA LYS A 205 -2.36 -2.75 -2.23
C LYS A 205 -2.87 -2.31 -3.62
N ALA A 206 -2.99 -3.23 -4.58
CA ALA A 206 -3.52 -2.95 -5.91
C ALA A 206 -4.99 -3.38 -6.12
N ASP A 207 -5.58 -4.14 -5.18
CA ASP A 207 -7.02 -4.42 -5.14
C ASP A 207 -7.70 -3.37 -4.27
N ARG A 208 -8.17 -2.31 -4.94
CA ARG A 208 -8.88 -1.20 -4.29
C ARG A 208 -10.29 -1.57 -3.84
N PHE A 209 -10.85 -2.66 -4.36
CA PHE A 209 -12.26 -3.04 -4.13
C PHE A 209 -12.44 -4.25 -3.22
N PHE A 210 -11.34 -4.88 -2.78
CA PHE A 210 -11.35 -6.09 -1.95
C PHE A 210 -12.14 -7.24 -2.60
N ASP A 211 -12.08 -7.35 -3.93
CA ASP A 211 -12.69 -8.47 -4.66
C ASP A 211 -11.96 -9.80 -4.35
N GLY A 212 -10.78 -9.70 -3.74
CA GLY A 212 -9.96 -10.83 -3.35
C GLY A 212 -9.28 -11.45 -4.57
N THR A 213 -8.20 -12.18 -4.34
CA THR A 213 -7.52 -12.90 -5.42
C THR A 213 -7.19 -14.31 -4.96
N LYS A 214 -7.54 -15.31 -5.77
CA LYS A 214 -7.02 -16.67 -5.61
C LYS A 214 -5.58 -16.70 -6.17
N LEU A 215 -4.63 -17.23 -5.42
CA LEU A 215 -3.25 -17.36 -5.89
C LEU A 215 -3.10 -18.62 -6.75
N GLY A 216 -2.53 -18.46 -7.96
CA GLY A 216 -2.41 -19.51 -9.00
C GLY A 216 -2.70 -18.98 -10.42
N ILE A 217 -2.22 -17.78 -10.79
CA ILE A 217 -2.74 -17.02 -11.94
C ILE A 217 -1.64 -16.65 -12.95
N PRO A 218 -1.87 -16.77 -14.28
CA PRO A 218 -0.95 -16.44 -15.38
C PRO A 218 -0.16 -15.12 -15.26
N PRO A 219 1.09 -15.03 -15.76
CA PRO A 219 1.95 -13.84 -15.59
C PRO A 219 1.39 -12.55 -16.19
N SER A 220 0.65 -12.64 -17.29
CA SER A 220 0.00 -11.49 -17.96
C SER A 220 -1.05 -10.82 -17.07
N ILE A 221 -1.69 -11.59 -16.20
CA ILE A 221 -2.71 -11.13 -15.27
C ILE A 221 -2.06 -10.53 -14.00
N ILE A 222 -0.86 -11.00 -13.59
CA ILE A 222 -0.13 -10.43 -12.43
C ILE A 222 0.25 -8.95 -12.64
N GLN A 223 0.65 -8.57 -13.86
CA GLN A 223 0.88 -7.16 -14.20
C GLN A 223 -0.43 -6.41 -14.45
N GLY A 224 -1.42 -7.03 -15.11
CA GLY A 224 -2.73 -6.44 -15.38
C GLY A 224 -3.57 -6.13 -14.14
N ILE A 225 -3.43 -6.90 -13.05
CA ILE A 225 -4.09 -6.65 -11.76
C ILE A 225 -3.36 -5.55 -10.95
N GLY A 226 -2.21 -5.06 -11.40
CA GLY A 226 -1.44 -4.02 -10.71
C GLY A 226 -0.66 -4.53 -9.49
N ARG A 227 -0.56 -5.85 -9.28
CA ARG A 227 0.19 -6.46 -8.16
C ARG A 227 1.64 -5.99 -8.12
N TRP A 228 2.26 -5.81 -9.28
CA TRP A 228 3.64 -5.34 -9.43
C TRP A 228 3.72 -4.28 -10.52
N SER A 229 4.16 -3.07 -10.16
CA SER A 229 4.36 -1.96 -11.10
C SER A 229 5.74 -1.97 -11.77
N SER A 230 6.66 -2.85 -11.34
CA SER A 230 8.01 -2.95 -11.86
C SER A 230 8.30 -4.32 -12.46
N ASP A 231 9.19 -4.34 -13.45
CA ASP A 231 9.67 -5.55 -14.12
C ASP A 231 10.60 -6.42 -13.26
N ALA A 232 10.81 -6.06 -11.98
CA ALA A 232 11.66 -6.82 -11.07
C ALA A 232 11.19 -8.28 -10.91
N PHE A 233 9.88 -8.53 -10.97
CA PHE A 233 9.34 -9.88 -10.93
C PHE A 233 9.67 -10.70 -12.20
N LYS A 234 9.87 -10.05 -13.35
CA LYS A 234 10.29 -10.74 -14.59
C LYS A 234 11.67 -11.38 -14.46
N ILE A 235 12.61 -10.73 -13.75
CA ILE A 235 13.94 -11.31 -13.46
C ILE A 235 13.78 -12.65 -12.74
N TYR A 236 12.84 -12.73 -11.81
CA TYR A 236 12.62 -13.89 -10.99
C TYR A 236 11.93 -15.04 -11.75
N ILE A 237 10.93 -14.73 -12.58
CA ILE A 237 10.28 -15.69 -13.50
C ILE A 237 11.30 -16.25 -14.49
N CYS A 238 12.08 -15.39 -15.15
CA CYS A 238 13.05 -15.81 -16.17
C CYS A 238 14.15 -16.72 -15.58
N THR A 239 14.46 -16.58 -14.30
CA THR A 239 15.46 -17.41 -13.62
C THR A 239 14.87 -18.76 -13.14
N HIS A 240 13.55 -18.88 -13.01
CA HIS A 240 12.89 -20.05 -12.41
C HIS A 240 11.68 -20.54 -13.24
N PRO A 241 11.92 -21.30 -14.34
CA PRO A 241 10.86 -21.73 -15.26
C PRO A 241 9.81 -22.65 -14.61
N VAL A 242 10.10 -23.29 -13.48
CA VAL A 242 9.12 -24.08 -12.70
C VAL A 242 8.02 -23.20 -12.10
N ILE A 243 8.37 -21.98 -11.67
CA ILE A 243 7.39 -21.00 -11.19
C ILE A 243 6.52 -20.55 -12.35
N LEU A 244 7.10 -20.31 -13.53
CA LEU A 244 6.37 -19.99 -14.74
C LEU A 244 5.41 -21.13 -15.16
N ALA A 245 5.85 -22.38 -15.09
CA ALA A 245 5.03 -23.55 -15.41
C ALA A 245 3.81 -23.68 -14.49
N ASN A 246 4.01 -23.59 -13.17
CA ASN A 246 2.89 -23.62 -12.21
C ASN A 246 1.91 -22.47 -12.42
N ILE A 247 2.41 -21.28 -12.78
CA ILE A 247 1.59 -20.10 -13.06
C ILE A 247 0.80 -20.26 -14.38
N LEU A 248 1.38 -20.89 -15.41
CA LEU A 248 0.72 -21.14 -16.70
C LEU A 248 -0.31 -22.28 -16.62
N HIS A 249 -0.04 -23.32 -15.83
CA HIS A 249 -0.89 -24.52 -15.74
C HIS A 249 -1.96 -24.48 -14.63
N ALA A 250 -1.91 -23.51 -13.71
CA ALA A 250 -2.93 -23.36 -12.65
C ALA A 250 -4.33 -22.93 -13.15
N THR A 251 -4.51 -22.70 -14.45
CA THR A 251 -5.82 -22.41 -15.08
C THR A 251 -6.43 -23.60 -15.84
N ALA A 252 -5.80 -24.77 -15.79
CA ALA A 252 -6.22 -25.93 -16.58
C ALA A 252 -7.21 -26.88 -15.88
N HIS A 253 -7.70 -26.57 -14.68
CA HIS A 253 -8.70 -27.39 -13.97
C HIS A 253 -9.77 -26.54 -13.28
#